data_AF-A0A1A9WBZ2-F1
#
_entry.id   AF-A0A1A9WBZ2-F1
#
_cell.length_a   1.000
_cell.length_b   1.000
_cell.length_c   1.000
_cell.angle_alpha   90.00
_cell.angle_beta   90.00
_cell.angle_gamma   90.00
#
_symmetry.space_group_name_H-M   'P 1'
#
loop_
_entity.id
_entity.type
_entity.pdbx_description
1 polymer ?
#
loop_
_entity_poly.entity_id
_entity_poly.type
_entity_poly.pdbx_seq_one_letter_code
_entity_poly.pdbx_strand_id
1 'polypeptide(L)'
;MTSCKVTAKRLLKCFCGCQEMTEEEVQRLYQLNIQATLIDRRAVKMFKSFLELNRCGDNITEQYLDVYEQCGVYMLQDDRILTLDELDELSDLGLPYHLERDLRDQIRTGDCDNINRCLLRIQGECRNKIEISQEYKNYKAAILNKLKQIT
;
A
#
# COMPACT_ATOMS: atom_id res chain seq x y z
N MET A 1 21.48 41.32 -20.38
CA MET A 1 22.07 40.11 -19.76
C MET A 1 21.05 39.57 -18.78
N THR A 2 20.29 38.55 -19.20
CA THR A 2 19.17 37.98 -18.45
C THR A 2 19.73 37.02 -17.41
N SER A 3 19.70 37.42 -16.14
CA SER A 3 20.14 36.57 -15.02
C SER A 3 19.12 35.44 -14.84
N CYS A 4 19.44 34.25 -15.34
CA CYS A 4 18.74 33.02 -14.98
C CYS A 4 19.03 32.73 -13.51
N LYS A 5 18.13 33.18 -12.62
CA LYS A 5 18.06 32.68 -11.25
C LYS A 5 17.62 31.22 -11.31
N VAL A 6 18.59 30.31 -11.44
CA VAL A 6 18.35 28.90 -11.14
C VAL A 6 18.18 28.82 -9.62
N THR A 7 16.94 28.94 -9.17
CA THR A 7 16.58 28.63 -7.78
C THR A 7 16.96 27.16 -7.59
N ALA A 8 18.02 26.90 -6.84
CA ALA A 8 18.44 25.54 -6.54
C ALA A 8 17.28 24.84 -5.83
N LYS A 9 16.53 24.01 -6.56
CA LYS A 9 15.45 23.20 -5.98
C LYS A 9 16.09 22.30 -4.94
N ARG A 10 15.73 22.49 -3.67
CA ARG A 10 16.16 21.61 -2.58
C ARG A 10 15.56 20.23 -2.85
N LEU A 11 16.37 19.30 -3.32
CA LEU A 11 15.95 17.93 -3.56
C LEU A 11 15.76 17.25 -2.20
N LEU A 12 14.54 16.80 -1.92
CA LEU A 12 14.22 16.10 -0.69
C LEU A 12 14.54 14.62 -0.85
N LYS A 13 15.15 13.98 0.15
CA LYS A 13 15.36 12.53 0.11
C LYS A 13 14.08 11.76 0.45
N CYS A 14 13.86 10.59 -0.17
CA CYS A 14 12.86 9.61 0.25
C CYS A 14 13.08 9.21 1.72
N PHE A 15 12.10 8.59 2.36
CA PHE A 15 12.25 8.07 3.73
C PHE A 15 13.47 7.14 3.85
N CYS A 16 13.65 6.28 2.86
CA CYS A 16 14.79 5.39 2.66
C CYS A 16 16.14 6.06 2.36
N GLY A 17 16.20 7.37 2.11
CA GLY A 17 17.42 8.07 1.69
C GLY A 17 17.95 7.73 0.29
N CYS A 18 17.38 6.75 -0.42
CA CYS A 18 17.92 6.20 -1.67
C CYS A 18 17.55 6.98 -2.94
N GLN A 19 16.57 7.88 -2.88
CA GLN A 19 16.13 8.67 -4.04
C GLN A 19 15.85 10.11 -3.64
N GLU A 20 16.17 11.02 -4.57
CA GLU A 20 15.76 12.41 -4.51
C GLU A 20 14.32 12.57 -5.03
N MET A 21 13.60 13.50 -4.43
CA MET A 21 12.22 13.84 -4.71
C MET A 21 12.13 15.33 -4.95
N THR A 22 11.41 15.70 -6.01
CA THR A 22 11.08 17.10 -6.24
C THR A 22 9.95 17.53 -5.33
N GLU A 23 9.80 18.84 -5.14
CA GLU A 23 8.68 19.42 -4.40
C GLU A 23 7.33 18.99 -4.98
N GLU A 24 7.21 18.97 -6.30
CA GLU A 24 5.98 18.57 -7.00
C GLU A 24 5.64 17.10 -6.71
N GLU A 25 6.66 16.22 -6.63
CA GLU A 25 6.44 14.82 -6.27
C GLU A 25 5.95 14.67 -4.84
N VAL A 26 6.56 15.40 -3.89
CA VAL A 26 6.17 15.35 -2.47
C VAL A 26 4.73 15.86 -2.31
N GLN A 27 4.37 16.92 -3.04
CA GLN A 27 3.02 17.49 -3.03
C GLN A 27 2.01 16.51 -3.62
N ARG A 28 2.33 15.88 -4.76
CA ARG A 28 1.52 14.84 -5.38
C ARG A 28 1.21 13.71 -4.39
N LEU A 29 2.22 13.17 -3.71
CA LEU A 29 2.06 12.08 -2.76
C LEU A 29 1.25 12.49 -1.52
N TYR A 30 1.41 13.73 -1.08
CA TYR A 30 0.59 14.27 0.00
C TYR A 30 -0.89 14.38 -0.39
N GLN A 31 -1.21 14.57 -1.66
CA GLN A 31 -2.59 14.66 -2.13
C GLN A 31 -3.26 13.30 -2.37
N LEU A 32 -2.50 12.21 -2.49
CA LEU A 32 -3.08 10.88 -2.66
C LEU A 32 -3.87 10.46 -1.41
N ASN A 33 -5.11 9.99 -1.61
CA ASN A 33 -5.83 9.24 -0.59
C ASN A 33 -5.28 7.80 -0.51
N ILE A 34 -5.80 6.99 0.42
CA ILE A 34 -5.28 5.63 0.61
C ILE A 34 -5.45 4.77 -0.66
N GLN A 35 -6.62 4.82 -1.31
CA GLN A 35 -6.89 4.06 -2.53
C GLN A 35 -5.87 4.40 -3.62
N ALA A 36 -5.66 5.69 -3.87
CA ALA A 36 -4.71 6.17 -4.86
C ALA A 36 -3.25 5.85 -4.47
N THR A 37 -2.93 5.82 -3.17
CA THR A 37 -1.62 5.42 -2.66
C THR A 37 -1.35 3.95 -2.95
N LEU A 38 -2.32 3.06 -2.71
CA LEU A 38 -2.14 1.61 -2.85
C LEU A 38 -2.05 1.14 -4.30
N ILE A 39 -2.71 1.82 -5.24
CA ILE A 39 -2.60 1.49 -6.67
C ILE A 39 -1.42 2.19 -7.36
N ASP A 40 -0.82 3.20 -6.75
CA ASP A 40 0.38 3.86 -7.26
C ASP A 40 1.63 3.13 -6.78
N ARG A 41 2.33 2.46 -7.71
CA ARG A 41 3.54 1.67 -7.42
C ARG A 41 4.63 2.46 -6.69
N ARG A 42 4.78 3.75 -6.97
CA ARG A 42 5.81 4.58 -6.33
C ARG A 42 5.38 5.00 -4.93
N ALA A 43 4.11 5.37 -4.76
CA ALA A 43 3.55 5.74 -3.47
C ALA A 43 3.51 4.55 -2.50
N VAL A 44 3.07 3.38 -2.94
CA VAL A 44 3.06 2.17 -2.11
C VAL A 44 4.47 1.74 -1.70
N LYS A 45 5.45 1.80 -2.62
CA LYS A 45 6.86 1.49 -2.30
C LYS A 45 7.39 2.40 -1.20
N MET A 46 7.05 3.68 -1.24
CA MET A 46 7.50 4.63 -0.23
C MET A 46 6.76 4.50 1.09
N PHE A 47 5.48 4.13 1.05
CA PHE A 47 4.75 3.76 2.25
C PHE A 47 5.36 2.53 2.90
N LYS A 48 5.70 1.48 2.15
CA LYS A 48 6.46 0.31 2.66
C LYS A 48 7.76 0.69 3.32
N SER A 49 8.61 1.48 2.63
CA SER A 49 9.86 1.95 3.23
C SER A 49 9.63 2.78 4.50
N PHE A 50 8.53 3.53 4.59
CA PHE A 50 8.17 4.23 5.81
C PHE A 50 7.81 3.26 6.93
N LEU A 51 7.00 2.23 6.66
CA LEU A 51 6.63 1.20 7.64
C LEU A 51 7.85 0.44 8.15
N GLU A 52 8.75 0.01 7.25
CA GLU A 52 9.99 -0.70 7.58
C GLU A 52 10.89 0.13 8.51
N LEU A 53 11.09 1.42 8.20
CA LEU A 53 11.96 2.30 9.00
C LEU A 53 11.40 2.63 10.38
N ASN A 54 10.08 2.58 10.54
CA ASN A 54 9.40 2.89 11.79
C ASN A 54 8.92 1.62 12.51
N ARG A 55 9.38 0.43 12.08
CA ARG A 55 8.96 -0.84 12.66
C ARG A 55 9.42 -0.92 14.12
N CYS A 56 8.45 -1.11 15.01
CA CYS A 56 8.68 -1.39 16.43
C CYS A 56 7.79 -2.57 16.83
N GLY A 57 8.31 -3.79 16.67
CA GLY A 57 7.54 -5.02 16.85
C GLY A 57 6.63 -5.33 15.66
N ASP A 58 5.55 -6.07 15.91
CA ASP A 58 4.60 -6.50 14.89
C ASP A 58 3.82 -5.31 14.33
N ASN A 59 3.92 -5.11 13.02
CA ASN A 59 3.23 -4.03 12.33
C ASN A 59 2.00 -4.58 11.59
N ILE A 60 0.86 -4.52 12.24
CA ILE A 60 -0.42 -4.97 11.67
C ILE A 60 -0.75 -4.24 10.36
N THR A 61 -0.35 -2.98 10.22
CA THR A 61 -0.58 -2.21 8.99
C THR A 61 0.23 -2.75 7.82
N GLU A 62 1.43 -3.26 8.09
CA GLU A 62 2.27 -3.96 7.11
C GLU A 62 1.63 -5.28 6.67
N GLN A 63 1.09 -6.08 7.59
CA GLN A 63 0.35 -7.31 7.27
C GLN A 63 -0.86 -7.04 6.36
N TYR A 64 -1.67 -6.03 6.68
CA TYR A 64 -2.80 -5.66 5.80
C TYR A 64 -2.33 -5.21 4.42
N LEU A 65 -1.16 -4.58 4.31
CA LEU A 65 -0.60 -4.16 3.03
C LEU A 65 -0.13 -5.38 2.22
N ASP A 66 0.51 -6.34 2.85
CA ASP A 66 0.96 -7.57 2.20
C ASP A 66 -0.22 -8.41 1.70
N VAL A 67 -1.26 -8.59 2.53
CA VAL A 67 -2.51 -9.24 2.13
C VAL A 67 -3.18 -8.50 0.97
N TYR A 68 -3.23 -7.16 1.02
CA TYR A 68 -3.82 -6.34 -0.05
C TYR A 68 -3.11 -6.57 -1.39
N GLU A 69 -1.77 -6.53 -1.40
CA GLU A 69 -0.99 -6.74 -2.61
C GLU A 69 -1.10 -8.17 -3.14
N GLN A 70 -1.06 -9.17 -2.26
CA GLN A 70 -1.16 -10.57 -2.66
C GLN A 70 -2.52 -10.89 -3.29
N CYS A 71 -3.62 -10.31 -2.77
CA CYS A 71 -4.93 -10.39 -3.43
C CYS A 71 -4.88 -9.81 -4.86
N GLY A 72 -4.13 -8.72 -5.05
CA GLY A 72 -3.94 -8.10 -6.37
C GLY A 72 -3.16 -9.01 -7.32
N VAL A 73 -2.14 -9.71 -6.82
CA VAL A 73 -1.38 -10.70 -7.60
C VAL A 73 -2.28 -11.83 -8.10
N TYR A 74 -3.13 -12.38 -7.23
CA TYR A 74 -4.04 -13.46 -7.61
C TYR A 74 -5.09 -13.01 -8.64
N MET A 75 -5.61 -11.79 -8.53
CA MET A 75 -6.58 -11.27 -9.49
C MET A 75 -5.99 -10.97 -10.89
N LEU A 76 -4.66 -10.86 -11.02
CA LEU A 76 -4.00 -10.67 -12.32
C LEU A 76 -3.77 -11.98 -13.07
N GLN A 77 -3.96 -13.12 -12.42
CA GLN A 77 -3.80 -14.43 -13.04
C GLN A 77 -5.12 -14.83 -13.73
N ASP A 78 -5.37 -14.22 -14.90
CA ASP A 78 -6.55 -14.49 -15.71
C ASP A 78 -6.73 -16.01 -15.93
N ASP A 79 -7.99 -16.47 -15.85
CA ASP A 79 -8.44 -17.86 -16.07
C ASP A 79 -7.94 -18.93 -15.08
N ARG A 80 -7.25 -18.56 -14.00
CA ARG A 80 -6.85 -19.51 -12.94
C ARG A 80 -7.76 -19.42 -11.72
N ILE A 81 -8.28 -20.58 -11.30
CA ILE A 81 -8.98 -20.71 -10.02
C ILE A 81 -7.92 -20.65 -8.89
N LEU A 82 -8.11 -19.71 -7.96
CA LEU A 82 -7.33 -19.63 -6.73
C LEU A 82 -7.36 -20.96 -5.98
N THR A 83 -6.20 -21.48 -5.60
CA THR A 83 -6.04 -22.76 -4.90
C THR A 83 -6.13 -22.60 -3.39
N LEU A 84 -6.28 -23.72 -2.67
CA LEU A 84 -6.23 -23.72 -1.21
C LEU A 84 -4.82 -23.41 -0.67
N ASP A 85 -3.77 -23.80 -1.39
CA ASP A 85 -2.39 -23.47 -1.01
C ASP A 85 -2.16 -21.94 -1.06
N GLU A 86 -2.72 -21.26 -2.05
CA GLU A 86 -2.69 -19.78 -2.13
C GLU A 86 -3.54 -19.10 -1.05
N LEU A 87 -4.61 -19.76 -0.59
CA LEU A 87 -5.35 -19.29 0.58
C LEU A 87 -4.50 -19.42 1.85
N ASP A 88 -3.75 -20.51 1.99
CA ASP A 88 -2.85 -20.71 3.13
C ASP A 88 -1.73 -19.64 3.11
N GLU A 89 -1.21 -19.25 1.94
CA GLU A 89 -0.29 -18.11 1.80
C GLU A 89 -0.89 -16.80 2.35
N LEU A 90 -2.15 -16.48 2.04
CA LEU A 90 -2.82 -15.30 2.61
C LEU A 90 -2.98 -15.41 4.13
N SER A 91 -3.24 -16.61 4.62
CA SER A 91 -3.41 -16.88 6.05
C SER A 91 -2.09 -16.65 6.80
N ASP A 92 -0.97 -17.09 6.23
CA ASP A 92 0.38 -16.86 6.75
C ASP A 92 0.76 -15.36 6.76
N LEU A 93 0.26 -14.58 5.79
CA LEU A 93 0.39 -13.12 5.78
C LEU A 93 -0.48 -12.41 6.82
N GLY A 94 -1.38 -13.12 7.50
CA GLY A 94 -2.25 -12.58 8.55
C GLY A 94 -3.67 -12.24 8.10
N LEU A 95 -4.19 -12.89 7.05
CA LEU A 95 -5.60 -12.75 6.65
C LEU A 95 -6.51 -13.10 7.85
N PRO A 96 -7.46 -12.21 8.23
CA PRO A 96 -8.39 -12.52 9.30
C PRO A 96 -9.22 -13.79 9.03
N TYR A 97 -9.34 -14.65 10.02
CA TYR A 97 -10.02 -15.96 9.93
C TYR A 97 -11.41 -15.93 9.29
N HIS A 98 -12.21 -14.89 9.55
CA HIS A 98 -13.55 -14.79 8.96
C HIS A 98 -13.51 -14.56 7.45
N LEU A 99 -12.50 -13.82 6.95
CA LEU A 99 -12.27 -13.60 5.52
C LEU A 99 -11.66 -14.84 4.87
N GLU A 100 -10.74 -15.51 5.57
CA GLU A 100 -10.17 -16.79 5.14
C GLU A 100 -11.27 -17.84 4.93
N ARG A 101 -12.17 -17.99 5.90
CA ARG A 101 -13.29 -18.93 5.81
C ARG A 101 -14.20 -18.60 4.62
N ASP A 102 -14.56 -17.34 4.46
CA ASP A 102 -15.40 -16.90 3.34
C ASP A 102 -14.73 -17.19 1.98
N LEU A 103 -13.43 -16.92 1.84
CA LEU A 103 -12.67 -17.18 0.63
C LEU A 103 -12.54 -18.68 0.36
N ARG A 104 -12.28 -19.49 1.40
CA ARG A 104 -12.27 -20.96 1.32
C ARG A 104 -13.57 -21.51 0.74
N ASP A 105 -14.70 -20.97 1.19
CA ASP A 105 -16.01 -21.38 0.68
C ASP A 105 -16.21 -20.96 -0.79
N GLN A 106 -15.71 -19.79 -1.21
CA GLN A 106 -15.74 -19.40 -2.62
C GLN A 106 -14.84 -20.28 -3.50
N ILE A 107 -13.62 -20.60 -3.05
CA ILE A 107 -12.69 -21.50 -3.76
C ILE A 107 -13.36 -22.85 -4.06
N ARG A 108 -14.10 -23.40 -3.09
CA ARG A 108 -14.82 -24.67 -3.26
C ARG A 108 -15.91 -24.64 -4.32
N THR A 109 -16.46 -23.47 -4.65
CA THR A 109 -17.44 -23.34 -5.73
C THR A 109 -16.81 -23.43 -7.12
N GLY A 110 -15.51 -23.13 -7.23
CA GLY A 110 -14.80 -23.01 -8.51
C GLY A 110 -15.24 -21.83 -9.38
N ASP A 111 -16.08 -20.92 -8.86
CA ASP A 111 -16.55 -19.74 -9.57
C ASP A 111 -15.53 -18.59 -9.46
N CYS A 112 -14.76 -18.38 -10.54
CA CYS A 112 -13.75 -17.32 -10.61
C CYS A 112 -14.31 -15.93 -10.34
N ASP A 113 -15.55 -15.62 -10.76
CA ASP A 113 -16.15 -14.30 -10.53
C ASP A 113 -16.42 -14.08 -9.04
N ASN A 114 -16.94 -15.10 -8.35
CA ASN A 114 -17.19 -15.00 -6.90
C ASN A 114 -15.88 -14.93 -6.11
N ILE A 115 -14.86 -15.69 -6.50
CA ILE A 115 -13.51 -15.60 -5.92
C ILE A 115 -12.96 -14.18 -6.09
N ASN A 116 -13.00 -13.63 -7.30
CA ASN A 116 -12.54 -12.26 -7.57
C ASN A 116 -13.31 -11.20 -6.78
N ARG A 117 -14.64 -11.33 -6.66
CA ARG A 117 -15.44 -10.45 -5.80
C ARG A 117 -15.03 -10.57 -4.33
N CYS A 118 -14.71 -11.77 -3.86
CA CYS A 118 -14.23 -11.99 -2.51
C CYS A 118 -12.86 -11.34 -2.26
N LEU A 119 -11.91 -11.50 -3.20
CA LEU A 119 -10.59 -10.85 -3.14
C LEU A 119 -10.71 -9.32 -3.15
N LEU A 120 -11.59 -8.75 -3.98
CA LEU A 120 -11.88 -7.31 -3.99
C LEU A 120 -12.43 -6.82 -2.65
N ARG A 121 -13.29 -7.61 -2.00
CA ARG A 121 -13.81 -7.29 -0.67
C ARG A 121 -12.71 -7.31 0.38
N ILE A 122 -11.84 -8.33 0.35
CA ILE A 122 -10.68 -8.44 1.25
C ILE A 122 -9.75 -7.22 1.08
N GLN A 123 -9.44 -6.83 -0.16
CA GLN A 123 -8.68 -5.62 -0.43
C GLN A 123 -9.36 -4.36 0.12
N GLY A 124 -10.68 -4.26 -0.02
CA GLY A 124 -11.47 -3.17 0.54
C GLY A 124 -11.34 -3.07 2.06
N GLU A 125 -11.40 -4.21 2.77
CA GLU A 125 -11.21 -4.25 4.21
C GLU A 125 -9.79 -3.90 4.63
N CYS A 126 -8.78 -4.47 3.98
CA CYS A 126 -7.36 -4.16 4.24
C CYS A 126 -7.10 -2.66 4.06
N ARG A 127 -7.56 -2.07 2.95
CA ARG A 127 -7.46 -0.63 2.69
C ARG A 127 -8.07 0.19 3.83
N ASN A 128 -9.28 -0.15 4.27
CA ASN A 128 -9.96 0.58 5.33
C ASN A 128 -9.18 0.47 6.66
N LYS A 129 -8.61 -0.70 6.97
CA LYS A 129 -7.77 -0.90 8.16
C LYS A 129 -6.48 -0.09 8.10
N ILE A 130 -5.82 -0.05 6.94
CA ILE A 130 -4.63 0.77 6.72
C ILE A 130 -4.99 2.25 6.86
N GLU A 131 -6.11 2.71 6.31
CA GLU A 131 -6.51 4.12 6.35
C GLU A 131 -6.69 4.66 7.78
N ILE A 132 -7.30 3.86 8.65
CA ILE A 132 -7.54 4.26 10.04
C ILE A 132 -6.32 4.08 10.95
N SER A 133 -5.29 3.36 10.48
CA SER A 133 -4.09 3.04 11.25
C SER A 133 -3.30 4.28 11.67
N GLN A 134 -2.54 4.15 12.75
CA GLN A 134 -1.67 5.23 13.20
C GLN A 134 -0.46 5.37 12.26
N GLU A 135 0.02 4.27 11.70
CA GLU A 135 1.16 4.25 10.79
C GLU A 135 0.87 5.04 9.51
N TYR A 136 -0.33 4.89 8.93
CA TYR A 136 -0.72 5.67 7.75
C TYR A 136 -0.88 7.17 8.08
N LYS A 137 -1.45 7.51 9.24
CA LYS A 137 -1.51 8.92 9.70
C LYS A 137 -0.12 9.51 9.88
N ASN A 138 0.79 8.75 10.49
CA ASN A 138 2.20 9.14 10.68
C ASN A 138 2.90 9.32 9.34
N TYR A 139 2.66 8.44 8.37
CA TYR A 139 3.17 8.57 7.00
C TYR A 139 2.72 9.87 6.35
N LYS A 140 1.42 10.20 6.39
CA LYS A 140 0.89 11.46 5.85
C LYS A 140 1.47 12.68 6.56
N ALA A 141 1.60 12.62 7.88
CA ALA A 141 2.24 13.68 8.67
C ALA A 141 3.72 13.86 8.30
N ALA A 142 4.44 12.76 8.06
CA ALA A 142 5.85 12.80 7.66
C ALA A 142 6.05 13.42 6.27
N ILE A 143 5.14 13.15 5.32
CA ILE A 143 5.14 13.83 4.00
C ILE A 143 4.84 15.32 4.17
N LEU A 144 3.82 15.68 4.97
CA LEU A 144 3.48 17.08 5.22
C LEU A 144 4.66 17.84 5.85
N ASN A 145 5.37 17.22 6.79
CA ASN A 145 6.54 17.82 7.40
C ASN A 145 7.67 18.04 6.39
N LYS A 146 7.84 17.15 5.41
CA LYS A 146 8.76 17.37 4.28
C LYS A 146 8.34 18.58 3.44
N LEU A 147 7.06 18.74 3.13
CA LEU A 147 6.55 19.92 2.39
C LEU A 147 6.84 21.24 3.13
N LYS A 148 6.60 21.27 4.44
CA LYS A 148 6.87 22.45 5.28
C LYS A 148 8.35 22.84 5.36
N GLN A 149 9.28 21.94 5.02
CA GLN A 149 10.71 22.26 4.95
C GLN A 149 11.11 22.91 3.61
N ILE A 150 10.20 22.88 2.63
CA ILE A 150 10.40 23.46 1.29
C ILE A 150 9.85 24.89 1.24
N THR A 151 8.66 25.10 1.84
CA THR A 151 7.98 26.39 1.94
C THR A 151 8.62 27.30 2.99
#